data_AF-A0A9W6YUF3-F1
#
_entry.id   AF-A0A9W6YUF3-F1
#
_cell.length_a   1.000
_cell.length_b   1.000
_cell.length_c   1.000
_cell.angle_alpha   90.00
_cell.angle_beta   90.00
_cell.angle_gamma   90.00
#
_symmetry.space_group_name_H-M   'P 1'
#
loop_
_entity.id
_entity.type
_entity.pdbx_description
1 polymer ?
#
loop_
_entity_poly.entity_id
_entity_poly.type
_entity_poly.pdbx_seq_one_letter_code
_entity_poly.pdbx_strand_id
1 'polypeptide(L)'
;MALFALTLASYLCYNTWYLFVPVIASIHRNSKSIGKKCVVLKSVLFSLTILAILFLASYKISSNSFNFIKLNYTSIIQFKKITPNLGIWWYFFTEIFAFFNDFYLMVFNLYSFIFIIPLTIKFADDAAFTIWMCIGFIIFSKQYPVIADLTLFYSLLIIFKKYFSKLKFSPIVSYMSLFMILLLLPIFYRVWMISNSGNANFFYAIGLVLSLIEIIIMSDFIWSKIQVDWYLENNVDLKNNVKLTQM
;
A
#
# COMPACT_ATOMS: atom_id res chain seq x y z
N MET A 1 -5.12 1.19 -21.60
CA MET A 1 -5.09 2.38 -20.72
C MET A 1 -4.61 2.05 -19.31
N ALA A 2 -5.28 1.19 -18.54
CA ALA A 2 -4.88 0.89 -17.15
C ALA A 2 -3.42 0.42 -16.99
N LEU A 3 -2.97 -0.50 -17.85
CA LEU A 3 -1.59 -1.00 -17.79
C LEU A 3 -0.55 0.07 -18.17
N PHE A 4 -0.90 0.99 -19.06
CA PHE A 4 -0.05 2.14 -19.41
C PHE A 4 0.08 3.11 -18.23
N ALA A 5 -1.04 3.43 -17.57
CA ALA A 5 -1.03 4.27 -16.36
C ALA A 5 -0.21 3.63 -15.24
N LEU A 6 -0.34 2.31 -15.04
CA LEU A 6 0.47 1.58 -14.07
C LEU A 6 1.97 1.63 -14.43
N THR A 7 2.33 1.48 -15.70
CA THR A 7 3.73 1.55 -16.13
C THR A 7 4.34 2.93 -15.89
N LEU A 8 3.59 4.00 -16.19
CA LEU A 8 4.01 5.36 -15.89
C LEU A 8 4.14 5.59 -14.38
N ALA A 9 3.18 5.10 -13.59
CA ALA A 9 3.23 5.21 -12.13
C ALA A 9 4.46 4.46 -11.56
N SER A 10 4.76 3.26 -12.07
CA SER A 10 5.93 2.46 -11.65
C SER A 10 7.25 3.11 -12.02
N TYR A 11 7.28 3.84 -13.13
CA TYR A 11 8.43 4.65 -13.47
C TYR A 11 8.62 5.80 -12.47
N LEU A 12 7.55 6.54 -12.14
CA LEU A 12 7.62 7.70 -11.26
C LEU A 12 7.79 7.35 -9.77
N CYS A 13 7.24 6.22 -9.32
CA CYS A 13 7.24 5.81 -7.93
C CYS A 13 7.55 4.31 -7.78
N TYR A 14 8.65 4.01 -7.09
CA TYR A 14 9.11 2.65 -6.80
C TYR A 14 8.03 1.75 -6.19
N ASN A 15 7.25 2.26 -5.23
CA ASN A 15 6.28 1.45 -4.51
C ASN A 15 5.11 0.94 -5.36
N THR A 16 4.87 1.53 -6.54
CA THR A 16 3.78 1.07 -7.41
C THR A 16 4.16 -0.16 -8.24
N TRP A 17 5.43 -0.57 -8.25
CA TRP A 17 5.87 -1.84 -8.86
C TRP A 17 5.16 -3.05 -8.25
N TYR A 18 4.86 -2.98 -6.96
CA TYR A 18 4.11 -3.98 -6.22
C TYR A 18 2.72 -4.27 -6.81
N LEU A 19 2.10 -3.29 -7.48
CA LEU A 19 0.77 -3.44 -8.09
C LEU A 19 0.79 -4.20 -9.42
N PHE A 20 1.95 -4.50 -10.00
CA PHE A 20 2.00 -5.38 -11.19
C PHE A 20 1.46 -6.77 -10.89
N VAL A 21 1.69 -7.31 -9.69
CA VAL A 21 1.21 -8.64 -9.28
C VAL A 21 -0.33 -8.73 -9.35
N PRO A 22 -1.10 -7.89 -8.64
CA PRO A 22 -2.58 -7.93 -8.71
C PRO A 22 -3.11 -7.63 -10.11
N VAL A 23 -2.50 -6.70 -10.84
CA VAL A 23 -3.01 -6.31 -12.16
C VAL A 23 -2.79 -7.43 -13.18
N ILE A 24 -1.61 -8.06 -13.20
CA ILE A 24 -1.35 -9.20 -14.09
C ILE A 24 -2.27 -10.38 -13.73
N ALA A 25 -2.47 -10.66 -12.43
CA ALA A 25 -3.41 -11.69 -11.99
C ALA A 25 -4.84 -11.43 -12.50
N SER A 26 -5.29 -10.18 -12.43
CA SER A 26 -6.62 -9.79 -12.94
C SER A 26 -6.74 -9.95 -14.46
N ILE A 27 -5.69 -9.61 -15.21
CA ILE A 27 -5.64 -9.77 -16.68
C ILE A 27 -5.67 -11.25 -17.05
N HIS A 28 -4.92 -12.08 -16.31
CA HIS A 28 -4.90 -13.52 -16.53
C HIS A 28 -6.30 -14.14 -16.38
N ARG A 29 -7.06 -13.68 -15.37
CA ARG A 29 -8.39 -14.21 -15.07
C ARG A 29 -9.46 -13.73 -16.05
N ASN A 30 -9.42 -12.47 -16.46
CA ASN A 30 -10.38 -11.87 -17.40
C ASN A 30 -10.15 -12.28 -18.87
N SER A 31 -9.01 -12.89 -19.19
CA SER A 31 -8.71 -13.34 -20.54
C SER A 31 -9.50 -14.61 -20.93
N LYS A 32 -9.99 -14.67 -22.17
CA LYS A 32 -10.69 -15.86 -22.70
C LYS A 32 -9.76 -17.08 -22.67
N SER A 33 -10.33 -18.27 -22.41
CA SER A 33 -9.63 -19.56 -22.25
C SER A 33 -8.54 -19.82 -23.30
N ILE A 34 -8.85 -19.58 -24.57
CA ILE A 34 -7.92 -19.76 -25.69
C ILE A 34 -7.03 -18.51 -25.79
N GLY A 35 -5.81 -18.59 -25.28
CA GLY A 35 -4.78 -17.54 -25.43
C GLY A 35 -4.38 -16.78 -24.16
N LYS A 36 -4.83 -17.18 -22.97
CA LYS A 36 -4.49 -16.52 -21.67
C LYS A 36 -3.00 -16.20 -21.50
N LYS A 37 -2.13 -17.19 -21.75
CA LYS A 37 -0.67 -17.02 -21.64
C LYS A 37 -0.14 -15.98 -22.62
N CYS A 38 -0.66 -15.95 -23.84
CA CYS A 38 -0.25 -14.99 -24.88
C CYS A 38 -0.69 -13.57 -24.52
N VAL A 39 -1.88 -13.37 -23.95
CA VAL A 39 -2.35 -12.06 -23.49
C VAL A 39 -1.49 -11.54 -22.34
N VAL A 40 -1.20 -12.38 -21.35
CA VAL A 40 -0.33 -12.01 -20.23
C VAL A 40 1.08 -11.66 -20.73
N LEU A 41 1.66 -12.49 -21.59
CA LEU A 41 2.98 -12.23 -22.17
C LEU A 41 3.00 -10.88 -22.93
N LYS A 42 2.00 -10.62 -23.77
CA LYS A 42 1.85 -9.34 -24.49
C LYS A 42 1.73 -8.16 -23.52
N SER A 43 0.97 -8.30 -22.43
CA SER A 43 0.86 -7.22 -21.43
C SER A 43 2.19 -6.94 -20.72
N VAL A 44 2.93 -7.99 -20.35
CA VAL A 44 4.25 -7.85 -19.70
C VAL A 44 5.25 -7.22 -20.66
N LEU A 45 5.30 -7.69 -21.90
CA LEU A 45 6.16 -7.12 -22.94
C LEU A 45 5.82 -5.64 -23.20
N PHE A 46 4.53 -5.30 -23.29
CA PHE A 46 4.11 -3.91 -23.43
C PHE A 46 4.61 -3.05 -22.27
N SER A 47 4.46 -3.49 -21.02
CA SER A 47 5.00 -2.75 -19.87
C SER A 47 6.52 -2.60 -19.89
N LEU A 48 7.25 -3.65 -20.26
CA LEU A 48 8.71 -3.62 -20.33
C LEU A 48 9.21 -2.69 -21.42
N THR A 49 8.55 -2.68 -22.60
CA THR A 49 8.93 -1.77 -23.69
C THR A 49 8.77 -0.30 -23.30
N ILE A 50 7.67 0.07 -22.63
CA ILE A 50 7.46 1.44 -22.15
C ILE A 50 8.49 1.83 -21.09
N LEU A 51 8.72 0.96 -20.11
CA LEU A 51 9.73 1.19 -19.08
C LEU A 51 11.12 1.37 -19.69
N ALA A 52 11.50 0.51 -20.64
CA ALA A 52 12.77 0.62 -21.35
C ALA A 52 12.90 1.97 -22.08
N ILE A 53 11.85 2.43 -22.77
CA ILE A 53 11.83 3.73 -23.44
C ILE A 53 12.03 4.87 -22.42
N LEU A 54 11.33 4.85 -21.29
CA LEU A 54 11.44 5.87 -20.26
C LEU A 54 12.83 5.88 -19.60
N PHE A 55 13.37 4.71 -19.27
CA PHE A 55 14.71 4.58 -18.73
C PHE A 55 15.79 5.05 -19.71
N LEU A 56 15.65 4.73 -21.00
CA LEU A 56 16.55 5.23 -22.06
C LEU A 56 16.46 6.75 -22.21
N ALA A 57 15.25 7.32 -22.11
CA ALA A 57 15.06 8.76 -22.15
C ALA A 57 15.78 9.44 -20.97
N SER A 58 15.61 8.93 -19.74
CA SER A 58 16.31 9.49 -18.58
C SER A 58 17.81 9.25 -18.59
N TYR A 59 18.29 8.14 -19.16
CA TYR A 59 19.72 7.93 -19.37
C TYR A 59 20.33 8.99 -20.30
N LYS A 60 19.65 9.30 -21.42
CA LYS A 60 20.10 10.36 -22.35
C LYS A 60 20.07 11.74 -21.72
N ILE A 61 19.01 12.06 -20.95
CA ILE A 61 18.89 13.34 -20.24
C ILE A 61 19.97 13.48 -19.16
N SER A 62 20.31 12.37 -18.48
CA SER A 62 21.35 12.31 -17.45
C SER A 62 22.76 12.15 -18.04
N SER A 63 23.02 12.76 -19.21
CA SER A 63 24.34 12.75 -19.87
C SER A 63 24.99 11.37 -20.01
N ASN A 64 24.20 10.35 -20.37
CA ASN A 64 24.63 8.95 -20.47
C ASN A 64 25.16 8.36 -19.14
N SER A 65 24.57 8.76 -18.01
CA SER A 65 24.91 8.21 -16.69
C SER A 65 23.71 7.51 -16.04
N PHE A 66 24.00 6.43 -15.30
CA PHE A 66 23.01 5.70 -14.49
C PHE A 66 22.79 6.33 -13.10
N ASN A 67 23.31 7.54 -12.87
CA ASN A 67 23.20 8.23 -11.58
C ASN A 67 21.74 8.43 -11.17
N PHE A 68 20.83 8.66 -12.12
CA PHE A 68 19.40 8.80 -11.83
C PHE A 68 18.82 7.53 -11.16
N ILE A 69 19.31 6.32 -11.49
CA ILE A 69 18.83 5.08 -10.87
C ILE A 69 19.25 5.05 -9.40
N LYS A 70 20.51 5.39 -9.14
CA LYS A 70 21.08 5.43 -7.80
C LYS A 70 20.35 6.44 -6.91
N LEU A 71 19.99 7.59 -7.47
CA LEU A 71 19.32 8.68 -6.76
C LEU A 71 17.83 8.44 -6.53
N ASN A 72 17.12 7.79 -7.46
CA ASN A 72 15.66 7.62 -7.38
C ASN A 72 15.19 6.26 -6.88
N TYR A 73 15.88 5.17 -7.20
CA TYR A 73 15.44 3.82 -6.82
C TYR A 73 16.33 3.21 -5.74
N THR A 74 17.65 3.26 -5.93
CA THR A 74 18.58 2.66 -4.96
C THR A 74 18.55 3.38 -3.62
N SER A 75 18.36 4.69 -3.60
CA SER A 75 18.21 5.49 -2.38
C SER A 75 17.01 5.05 -1.53
N ILE A 76 15.90 4.71 -2.18
CA ILE A 76 14.69 4.15 -1.59
C ILE A 76 15.02 2.76 -1.05
N ILE A 77 15.43 1.81 -1.89
CA ILE A 77 15.72 0.42 -1.46
C ILE A 77 16.70 0.34 -0.27
N GLN A 78 17.75 1.16 -0.28
CA GLN A 78 18.76 1.21 0.79
C GLN A 78 18.36 2.08 1.99
N PHE A 79 17.21 2.75 1.95
CA PHE A 79 16.69 3.62 3.00
C PHE A 79 17.73 4.60 3.55
N LYS A 80 18.51 5.21 2.65
CA LYS A 80 19.72 5.98 3.01
C LYS A 80 19.45 7.21 3.85
N LYS A 81 18.27 7.81 3.71
CA LYS A 81 17.89 9.04 4.38
C LYS A 81 16.97 8.71 5.54
N ILE A 82 17.53 8.61 6.74
CA ILE A 82 16.74 8.43 7.95
C ILE A 82 16.27 9.82 8.38
N THR A 83 15.06 10.19 8.00
CA THR A 83 14.43 11.44 8.42
C THR A 83 13.04 11.19 8.98
N PRO A 84 12.60 12.00 9.95
CA PRO A 84 11.27 11.86 10.54
C PRO A 84 10.20 11.93 9.46
N ASN A 85 9.32 10.93 9.46
CA ASN A 85 8.21 10.83 8.52
C ASN A 85 7.02 10.12 9.18
N LEU A 86 5.93 9.92 8.44
CA LEU A 86 4.71 9.28 8.98
C LEU A 86 4.83 7.77 9.15
N GLY A 87 5.86 7.16 8.58
CA GLY A 87 6.05 5.72 8.54
C GLY A 87 6.70 5.17 9.81
N ILE A 88 6.69 3.86 9.91
CA ILE A 88 7.20 3.13 11.08
C ILE A 88 8.74 3.04 11.06
N TRP A 89 9.31 2.97 9.85
CA TRP A 89 10.68 2.49 9.66
C TRP A 89 11.76 3.47 10.08
N TRP A 90 11.55 4.77 9.92
CA TRP A 90 12.59 5.75 10.23
C TRP A 90 13.02 5.67 11.69
N TYR A 91 12.07 5.57 12.62
CA TYR A 91 12.34 5.51 14.05
C TYR A 91 12.96 4.15 14.45
N PHE A 92 12.51 3.07 13.82
CA PHE A 92 13.14 1.76 14.02
C PHE A 92 14.62 1.78 13.62
N PHE A 93 14.93 2.31 12.43
CA PHE A 93 16.32 2.42 11.94
C PHE A 93 17.18 3.43 12.72
N THR A 94 16.58 4.38 13.46
CA THR A 94 17.34 5.23 14.38
C THR A 94 17.75 4.53 15.67
N GLU A 95 16.96 3.56 16.14
CA GLU A 95 17.17 2.90 17.44
C GLU A 95 18.04 1.63 17.35
N ILE A 96 18.04 0.95 16.20
CA ILE A 96 18.84 -0.27 16.05
C ILE A 96 20.34 0.03 15.91
N PHE A 97 21.16 -0.90 16.39
CA PHE A 97 22.60 -0.84 16.21
C PHE A 97 22.98 -0.96 14.73
N ALA A 98 23.98 -0.18 14.32
CA ALA A 98 24.47 -0.15 12.94
C ALA A 98 24.90 -1.52 12.40
N PHE A 99 25.37 -2.41 13.28
CA PHE A 99 25.73 -3.79 12.94
C PHE A 99 24.57 -4.58 12.32
N PHE A 100 23.32 -4.33 12.73
CA PHE A 100 22.15 -5.04 12.23
C PHE A 100 21.44 -4.35 11.06
N ASN A 101 21.93 -3.18 10.61
CA ASN A 101 21.26 -2.39 9.58
C ASN A 101 21.02 -3.17 8.30
N ASP A 102 22.03 -3.82 7.74
CA ASP A 102 21.91 -4.54 6.47
C ASP A 102 20.92 -5.72 6.57
N PHE A 103 20.92 -6.41 7.71
CA PHE A 103 19.96 -7.48 7.97
C PHE A 103 18.52 -6.95 7.99
N TYR A 104 18.25 -5.89 8.75
CA TYR A 104 16.91 -5.33 8.84
C TYR A 104 16.47 -4.62 7.55
N LEU A 105 17.39 -4.05 6.77
CA LEU A 105 17.09 -3.53 5.44
C LEU A 105 16.59 -4.64 4.50
N MET A 106 17.21 -5.82 4.54
CA MET A 106 16.74 -6.98 3.77
C MET A 106 15.34 -7.42 4.23
N VAL A 107 15.14 -7.59 5.54
CA VAL A 107 13.85 -7.99 6.12
C VAL A 107 12.75 -7.00 5.75
N PHE A 108 13.05 -5.70 5.85
CA PHE A 108 12.14 -4.63 5.49
C PHE A 108 11.68 -4.71 4.03
N ASN A 109 12.63 -4.84 3.08
CA ASN A 109 12.29 -4.93 1.66
C ASN A 109 11.48 -6.20 1.33
N LEU A 110 11.78 -7.32 2.01
CA LEU A 110 11.02 -8.55 1.87
C LEU A 110 9.60 -8.41 2.43
N TYR A 111 9.46 -7.74 3.58
CA TYR A 111 8.18 -7.50 4.24
C TYR A 111 7.22 -6.70 3.34
N SER A 112 7.71 -5.69 2.62
CA SER A 112 6.89 -4.94 1.65
C SER A 112 6.31 -5.81 0.53
N PHE A 113 6.87 -7.00 0.27
CA PHE A 113 6.41 -7.90 -0.79
C PHE A 113 5.54 -9.06 -0.29
N ILE A 114 5.81 -9.57 0.92
CA ILE A 114 5.33 -10.87 1.37
C ILE A 114 3.79 -10.99 1.41
N PHE A 115 3.07 -9.89 1.69
CA PHE A 115 1.61 -9.92 1.80
C PHE A 115 0.87 -9.62 0.48
N ILE A 116 1.55 -9.15 -0.55
CA ILE A 116 0.91 -8.84 -1.84
C ILE A 116 0.44 -10.13 -2.52
N ILE A 117 1.28 -11.16 -2.54
CA ILE A 117 0.98 -12.46 -3.16
C ILE A 117 -0.22 -13.16 -2.52
N PRO A 118 -0.29 -13.39 -1.19
CA PRO A 118 -1.43 -14.06 -0.59
C PRO A 118 -2.73 -13.26 -0.75
N LEU A 119 -2.69 -11.92 -0.65
CA LEU A 119 -3.86 -11.08 -0.89
C LEU A 119 -4.38 -11.24 -2.32
N THR A 120 -3.47 -11.29 -3.30
CA THR A 120 -3.83 -11.46 -4.70
C THR A 120 -4.43 -12.83 -5.02
N ILE A 121 -3.91 -13.89 -4.41
CA ILE A 121 -4.46 -15.23 -4.59
C ILE A 121 -5.84 -15.33 -3.93
N LYS A 122 -5.98 -14.85 -2.69
CA LYS A 122 -7.21 -15.00 -1.90
C LYS A 122 -8.40 -14.24 -2.48
N PHE A 123 -8.19 -13.03 -2.98
CA PHE A 123 -9.27 -12.16 -3.46
C PHE A 123 -9.29 -12.00 -4.99
N ALA A 124 -8.68 -12.92 -5.72
CA ALA A 124 -8.55 -12.89 -7.18
C ALA A 124 -9.89 -12.71 -7.94
N ASP A 125 -11.03 -12.98 -7.31
CA ASP A 125 -12.37 -12.80 -7.87
C ASP A 125 -12.79 -11.32 -7.97
N ASP A 126 -12.34 -10.48 -7.04
CA ASP A 126 -12.63 -9.05 -7.00
C ASP A 126 -11.33 -8.25 -7.15
N ALA A 127 -11.01 -7.93 -8.42
CA ALA A 127 -9.78 -7.22 -8.76
C ALA A 127 -9.72 -5.82 -8.12
N ALA A 128 -10.86 -5.12 -8.02
CA ALA A 128 -10.91 -3.79 -7.43
C ALA A 128 -10.59 -3.83 -5.94
N PHE A 129 -11.21 -4.76 -5.20
CA PHE A 129 -10.93 -4.98 -3.79
C PHE A 129 -9.48 -5.40 -3.56
N THR A 130 -8.97 -6.32 -4.38
CA THR A 130 -7.57 -6.79 -4.28
C THR A 130 -6.56 -5.67 -4.47
N ILE A 131 -6.73 -4.83 -5.50
CA ILE A 131 -5.84 -3.70 -5.77
C ILE A 131 -5.90 -2.70 -4.62
N TRP A 132 -7.10 -2.38 -4.12
CA TRP A 132 -7.27 -1.46 -2.99
C TRP A 132 -6.60 -1.98 -1.71
N MET A 133 -6.74 -3.26 -1.41
CA MET A 133 -6.05 -3.90 -0.27
C MET A 133 -4.53 -3.89 -0.43
N CYS A 134 -4.03 -4.14 -1.65
CA CYS A 134 -2.60 -4.03 -1.94
C CYS A 134 -2.09 -2.60 -1.78
N ILE A 135 -2.86 -1.60 -2.21
CA ILE A 135 -2.52 -0.18 -2.00
C ILE A 135 -2.39 0.12 -0.50
N GLY A 136 -3.38 -0.29 0.32
CA GLY A 136 -3.31 -0.12 1.77
C GLY A 136 -2.05 -0.74 2.37
N PHE A 137 -1.73 -1.98 1.98
CA PHE A 137 -0.53 -2.66 2.46
C PHE A 137 0.78 -1.98 2.01
N ILE A 138 0.82 -1.49 0.77
CA ILE A 138 1.97 -0.75 0.24
C ILE A 138 2.19 0.54 1.03
N ILE A 139 1.12 1.25 1.39
CA ILE A 139 1.20 2.50 2.16
C ILE A 139 1.72 2.21 3.57
N PHE A 140 1.15 1.21 4.24
CA PHE A 140 1.58 0.75 5.55
C PHE A 140 3.07 0.37 5.58
N SER A 141 3.52 -0.38 4.57
CA SER A 141 4.91 -0.84 4.46
C SER A 141 5.85 0.16 3.77
N LYS A 142 5.36 1.34 3.36
CA LYS A 142 6.15 2.34 2.65
C LYS A 142 7.23 2.92 3.56
N GLN A 143 8.42 3.10 3.03
CA GLN A 143 9.56 3.71 3.74
C GLN A 143 9.34 5.18 4.09
N TYR A 144 8.77 5.92 3.14
CA TYR A 144 8.54 7.36 3.20
C TYR A 144 7.08 7.65 2.83
N PRO A 145 6.12 7.30 3.70
CA PRO A 145 4.72 7.59 3.43
C PRO A 145 4.44 9.08 3.57
N VAL A 146 3.58 9.58 2.70
CA VAL A 146 3.14 10.97 2.62
C VAL A 146 1.64 11.02 2.85
N ILE A 147 1.12 12.15 3.33
CA ILE A 147 -0.32 12.36 3.57
C ILE A 147 -1.15 12.05 2.31
N ALA A 148 -0.63 12.35 1.12
CA ALA A 148 -1.28 12.06 -0.15
C ALA A 148 -1.50 10.56 -0.41
N ASP A 149 -0.67 9.69 0.17
CA ASP A 149 -0.87 8.24 0.07
C ASP A 149 -2.12 7.82 0.86
N LEU A 150 -2.27 8.36 2.08
CA LEU A 150 -3.41 8.10 2.96
C LEU A 150 -4.71 8.55 2.31
N THR A 151 -4.73 9.75 1.73
CA THR A 151 -5.95 10.28 1.10
C THR A 151 -6.41 9.41 -0.07
N LEU A 152 -5.48 8.84 -0.84
CA LEU A 152 -5.81 7.90 -1.91
C LEU A 152 -6.47 6.63 -1.36
N PHE A 153 -5.92 6.02 -0.31
CA PHE A 153 -6.51 4.82 0.29
C PHE A 153 -7.91 5.07 0.88
N TYR A 154 -8.05 6.15 1.65
CA TYR A 154 -9.30 6.49 2.34
C TYR A 154 -10.39 7.02 1.41
N SER A 155 -10.05 7.70 0.32
CA SER A 155 -11.04 8.15 -0.67
C SER A 155 -11.69 6.99 -1.43
N LEU A 156 -10.94 5.92 -1.68
CA LEU A 156 -11.45 4.72 -2.36
C LEU A 156 -12.40 3.86 -1.51
N LEU A 157 -12.48 4.09 -0.20
CA LEU A 157 -13.41 3.37 0.70
C LEU A 157 -14.86 3.44 0.23
N ILE A 158 -15.27 4.56 -0.40
CA ILE A 158 -16.66 4.78 -0.79
C ILE A 158 -17.13 3.80 -1.88
N ILE A 159 -16.20 3.29 -2.70
CA ILE A 159 -16.46 2.27 -3.73
C ILE A 159 -16.93 0.97 -3.06
N PHE A 160 -16.46 0.72 -1.84
CA PHE A 160 -16.68 -0.49 -1.08
C PHE A 160 -17.83 -0.39 -0.07
N LYS A 161 -18.78 0.55 -0.28
CA LYS A 161 -19.96 0.76 0.58
C LYS A 161 -20.77 -0.51 0.83
N LYS A 162 -20.77 -1.47 -0.12
CA LYS A 162 -21.35 -2.82 0.03
C LYS A 162 -20.92 -3.51 1.33
N TYR A 163 -19.67 -3.32 1.74
CA TYR A 163 -19.08 -3.99 2.91
C TYR A 163 -19.36 -3.24 4.22
N PHE A 164 -19.89 -2.02 4.19
CA PHE A 164 -20.03 -1.18 5.39
C PHE A 164 -21.01 -1.76 6.43
N SER A 165 -22.06 -2.46 5.99
CA SER A 165 -23.04 -3.06 6.91
C SER A 165 -22.47 -4.19 7.77
N LYS A 166 -21.39 -4.84 7.30
CA LYS A 166 -20.77 -6.00 7.96
C LYS A 166 -19.44 -5.66 8.64
N LEU A 167 -19.02 -4.39 8.65
CA LEU A 167 -17.85 -3.95 9.41
C LEU A 167 -18.08 -4.16 10.92
N LYS A 168 -17.02 -4.53 11.63
CA LYS A 168 -16.97 -4.57 13.09
C LYS A 168 -17.04 -3.16 13.65
N PHE A 169 -16.27 -2.25 13.09
CA PHE A 169 -16.24 -0.84 13.48
C PHE A 169 -16.99 0.02 12.47
N SER A 170 -17.78 0.97 12.96
CA SER A 170 -18.45 1.91 12.05
C SER A 170 -17.41 2.74 11.29
N PRO A 171 -17.59 2.96 9.97
CA PRO A 171 -16.73 3.85 9.20
C PRO A 171 -16.55 5.23 9.83
N ILE A 172 -17.58 5.75 10.49
CA ILE A 172 -17.54 7.03 11.22
C ILE A 172 -16.47 7.06 12.30
N VAL A 173 -16.32 5.98 13.08
CA VAL A 173 -15.29 5.90 14.13
C VAL A 173 -13.89 5.93 13.52
N SER A 174 -13.73 5.23 12.38
CA SER A 174 -12.48 5.22 11.63
C SER A 174 -12.13 6.61 11.08
N TYR A 175 -13.08 7.32 10.48
CA TYR A 175 -12.85 8.68 9.97
C TYR A 175 -12.55 9.70 11.08
N MET A 176 -13.27 9.62 12.21
CA MET A 176 -13.02 10.52 13.35
C MET A 176 -11.63 10.29 13.96
N SER A 177 -11.22 9.04 14.14
CA SER A 177 -9.89 8.72 14.68
C SER A 177 -8.77 9.19 13.75
N LEU A 178 -8.92 9.02 12.43
CA LEU A 178 -7.97 9.56 11.44
C LEU A 178 -7.89 11.08 11.48
N PHE A 179 -9.03 11.76 11.57
CA PHE A 179 -9.07 13.21 11.66
C PHE A 179 -8.31 13.71 12.90
N MET A 180 -8.53 13.09 14.06
CA MET A 180 -7.82 13.43 15.30
C MET A 180 -6.30 13.24 15.16
N ILE A 181 -5.87 12.15 14.53
CA ILE A 181 -4.44 11.84 14.34
C ILE A 181 -3.78 12.82 13.36
N LEU A 182 -4.45 13.16 12.26
CA LEU A 182 -3.96 14.13 11.29
C LEU A 182 -3.82 15.54 11.88
N LEU A 183 -4.64 15.89 12.88
CA LEU A 183 -4.48 17.12 13.66
C LEU A 183 -3.30 17.03 14.65
N LEU A 184 -3.12 15.89 15.32
CA LEU A 184 -2.08 15.69 16.32
C LEU A 184 -0.67 15.58 15.71
N LEU A 185 -0.54 15.01 14.51
CA LEU A 185 0.73 14.85 13.79
C LEU A 185 1.55 16.15 13.67
N PRO A 186 1.02 17.24 13.09
CA PRO A 186 1.75 18.49 12.98
C PRO A 186 2.00 19.14 14.36
N ILE A 187 1.09 18.95 15.33
CA ILE A 187 1.27 19.47 16.69
C ILE A 187 2.50 18.83 17.34
N PHE A 188 2.56 17.50 17.38
CA PHE A 188 3.71 16.80 17.97
C PHE A 188 5.00 17.06 17.20
N TYR A 189 4.94 17.19 15.87
CA TYR A 189 6.10 17.59 15.08
C TYR A 189 6.61 18.98 15.49
N ARG A 190 5.73 19.98 15.64
CA ARG A 190 6.15 21.34 16.05
C ARG A 190 6.67 21.37 17.48
N VAL A 191 6.01 20.69 18.42
CA VAL A 191 6.43 20.65 19.84
C VAL A 191 7.82 20.03 19.98
N TRP A 192 8.12 19.00 19.18
CA TRP A 192 9.43 18.38 19.13
C TRP A 192 10.47 19.23 18.38
N MET A 193 10.25 19.54 17.11
CA MET A 193 11.28 20.13 16.25
C MET A 193 11.45 21.65 16.41
N ILE A 194 10.37 22.37 16.73
CA ILE A 194 10.39 23.84 16.78
C ILE A 194 10.47 24.32 18.22
N SER A 195 9.59 23.83 19.09
CA SER A 195 9.55 24.25 20.49
C SER A 195 10.59 23.56 21.36
N ASN A 196 11.22 22.48 20.85
CA ASN A 196 12.25 21.69 21.53
C ASN A 196 11.85 21.24 22.96
N SER A 197 10.55 21.12 23.21
CA SER A 197 9.96 20.77 24.51
C SER A 197 9.33 19.39 24.52
N GLY A 198 9.14 18.77 23.34
CA GLY A 198 8.66 17.39 23.18
C GLY A 198 9.76 16.45 22.72
N ASN A 199 9.60 15.17 23.04
CA ASN A 199 10.46 14.09 22.56
C ASN A 199 9.96 13.56 21.19
N ALA A 200 10.88 13.10 20.33
CA ALA A 200 10.61 12.37 19.09
C ALA A 200 9.61 11.22 19.29
N ASN A 201 9.63 10.59 20.47
CA ASN A 201 8.74 9.50 20.83
C ASN A 201 7.25 9.87 20.71
N PHE A 202 6.87 11.12 20.98
CA PHE A 202 5.47 11.54 20.84
C PHE A 202 5.04 11.60 19.37
N PHE A 203 5.91 12.13 18.51
CA PHE A 203 5.67 12.16 17.07
C PHE A 203 5.64 10.75 16.47
N TYR A 204 6.54 9.88 16.91
CA TYR A 204 6.54 8.48 16.48
C TYR A 204 5.32 7.70 17.00
N ALA A 205 4.94 7.88 18.27
CA ALA A 205 3.79 7.20 18.86
C ALA A 205 2.49 7.52 18.11
N ILE A 206 2.26 8.78 17.73
CA ILE A 206 1.06 9.14 16.95
C ILE A 206 1.08 8.52 15.54
N GLY A 207 2.26 8.39 14.91
CA GLY A 207 2.43 7.67 13.64
C GLY A 207 2.20 6.16 13.76
N LEU A 208 2.57 5.56 14.90
CA LEU A 208 2.22 4.17 15.22
C LEU A 208 0.70 4.00 15.35
N VAL A 209 0.00 4.93 16.01
CA VAL A 209 -1.46 4.89 16.11
C VAL A 209 -2.10 5.00 14.72
N LEU A 210 -1.58 5.87 13.83
CA LEU A 210 -2.03 5.95 12.45
C LEU A 210 -1.92 4.59 11.74
N SER A 211 -0.74 3.98 11.81
CA SER A 211 -0.46 2.68 11.16
C SER A 211 -1.31 1.55 11.74
N LEU A 212 -1.60 1.59 13.04
CA LEU A 212 -2.48 0.64 13.71
C LEU A 212 -3.93 0.77 13.20
N ILE A 213 -4.42 1.99 13.00
CA ILE A 213 -5.76 2.21 12.45
C ILE A 213 -5.84 1.74 11.00
N GLU A 214 -4.82 1.99 10.19
CA GLU A 214 -4.74 1.45 8.82
C GLU A 214 -4.90 -0.07 8.81
N ILE A 215 -4.13 -0.79 9.64
CA ILE A 215 -4.24 -2.26 9.76
C ILE A 215 -5.63 -2.67 10.23
N ILE A 216 -6.20 -2.01 11.25
CA ILE A 216 -7.54 -2.35 11.76
C ILE A 216 -8.57 -2.20 10.65
N ILE A 217 -8.56 -1.08 9.91
CA ILE A 217 -9.50 -0.84 8.81
C ILE A 217 -9.32 -1.92 7.75
N MET A 218 -8.10 -2.17 7.29
CA MET A 218 -7.82 -3.22 6.32
C MET A 218 -8.34 -4.59 6.78
N SER A 219 -8.09 -4.96 8.04
CA SER A 219 -8.54 -6.23 8.61
C SER A 219 -10.07 -6.33 8.68
N ASP A 220 -10.75 -5.23 8.99
CA ASP A 220 -12.20 -5.20 9.08
C ASP A 220 -12.87 -5.33 7.69
N PHE A 221 -12.27 -4.71 6.67
CA PHE A 221 -12.71 -4.88 5.29
C PHE A 221 -12.45 -6.29 4.75
N ILE A 222 -11.30 -6.89 5.07
CA ILE A 222 -11.02 -8.31 4.76
C ILE A 222 -12.10 -9.20 5.36
N TRP A 223 -12.39 -9.00 6.66
CA TRP A 223 -13.39 -9.79 7.36
C TRP A 223 -14.78 -9.61 6.73
N SER A 224 -15.20 -8.36 6.51
CA SER A 224 -16.48 -8.03 5.89
C SER A 224 -16.62 -8.64 4.48
N LYS A 225 -15.56 -8.59 3.66
CA LYS A 225 -15.54 -9.24 2.34
C LYS A 225 -15.81 -10.75 2.45
N ILE A 226 -15.09 -11.42 3.34
CA ILE A 226 -15.25 -12.87 3.59
C ILE A 226 -16.68 -13.17 4.05
N GLN A 227 -17.26 -12.37 4.94
CA GLN A 227 -18.65 -12.57 5.38
C GLN A 227 -19.62 -12.46 4.21
N VAL A 228 -19.48 -11.40 3.40
CA VAL A 228 -20.38 -11.16 2.29
C VAL A 228 -20.26 -12.23 1.22
N ASP A 229 -19.05 -12.73 0.94
CA ASP A 229 -18.85 -13.85 0.01
C ASP A 229 -19.53 -15.12 0.51
N TRP A 230 -19.38 -15.44 1.81
CA TRP A 230 -20.05 -16.59 2.41
C TRP A 230 -21.58 -16.47 2.37
N TYR A 231 -22.15 -15.29 2.62
CA TYR A 231 -23.59 -15.08 2.51
C TYR A 231 -24.10 -15.27 1.07
N LEU A 232 -23.32 -14.82 0.08
CA LEU A 232 -23.64 -15.00 -1.34
C LEU A 232 -23.57 -16.47 -1.76
N GLU A 233 -22.59 -17.22 -1.27
CA GLU A 233 -22.45 -18.66 -1.55
C GLU A 233 -23.60 -19.48 -0.94
N ASN A 234 -24.12 -19.07 0.23
CA ASN A 234 -25.19 -19.79 0.94
C ASN A 234 -26.59 -19.22 0.70
N ASN A 235 -26.76 -18.30 -0.26
CA ASN A 235 -28.04 -17.64 -0.58
C ASN A 235 -28.75 -17.00 0.63
N VAL A 236 -27.98 -16.50 1.60
CA VAL A 236 -28.53 -15.82 2.78
C VAL A 236 -28.68 -14.34 2.48
N ASP A 237 -29.84 -13.78 2.82
CA ASP A 237 -30.16 -12.40 2.48
C ASP A 237 -29.27 -11.40 3.25
N LEU A 238 -28.55 -10.54 2.51
CA LEU A 238 -27.56 -9.60 3.06
C LEU A 238 -28.17 -8.56 4.01
N LYS A 239 -29.51 -8.39 3.96
CA LYS A 239 -30.28 -7.51 4.84
C LYS A 239 -30.41 -8.04 6.27
N ASN A 240 -30.21 -9.34 6.49
CA ASN A 240 -30.18 -9.87 7.85
C ASN A 240 -28.91 -9.38 8.54
N ASN A 241 -29.07 -8.53 9.56
CA ASN A 241 -27.96 -7.91 10.31
C ASN A 241 -27.16 -8.87 11.19
N VAL A 242 -27.48 -10.16 11.17
CA VAL A 242 -26.70 -11.18 11.89
C VAL A 242 -25.28 -11.18 11.33
N LYS A 243 -24.28 -11.05 12.20
CA LYS A 243 -22.87 -11.20 11.83
C LYS A 243 -22.50 -12.69 11.93
N LEU A 244 -21.57 -13.17 11.12
CA LEU A 244 -21.08 -14.55 11.22
C LEU A 244 -20.54 -14.93 12.61
N THR A 245 -20.08 -13.95 13.39
CA THR A 245 -19.65 -14.15 14.79
C THR A 245 -20.80 -14.39 15.77
N GLN A 246 -22.04 -14.24 15.31
CA GLN A 246 -23.28 -14.39 16.09
C GLN A 246 -24.10 -15.61 15.65
N MET A 247 -23.60 -16.39 14.68
CA MET A 247 -24.10 -17.71 14.30
C MET A 247 -23.21 -18.78 14.95
#